data_AF-A0A367XP28-F1
#
_entry.id   AF-A0A367XP28-F1
#
_cell.length_a   1.000
_cell.length_b   1.000
_cell.length_c   1.000
_cell.angle_alpha   90.00
_cell.angle_beta   90.00
_cell.angle_gamma   90.00
#
_symmetry.space_group_name_H-M   'P 1'
#
loop_
_entity.id
_entity.type
_entity.pdbx_description
1 polymer ?
#
loop_
_entity_poly.entity_id
_entity_poly.type
_entity_poly.pdbx_seq_one_letter_code
_entity_poly.pdbx_strand_id
1 'polypeptide(L)'
;MNSSDEKQLATLSAQHSFANDEKKLADYQSDIKSVSKDEPTQMTRNFLTLQIITIGFGLTNSWLGILSTLILSISSLGPMLVVYGIIIVASVSVCIAVTLGELALAMPSAGGQYVWARVLAPRKYSSFLAYVTGSISWSGAVFTTVSMNLALAYQLLGFWNLTHPEHVNQKWEVFVIFNIVNWFLFLFNIWHRFLPVIGDSIFGISITSYCIIIITVLACSKGRYQDAKFVFVNAVNNTGWPSKGIAFIIGLVNPAWAFSCLDSVTHLSEETPQPERDVPKAVLSTVAIGFVTSFTFVIAMFFCISDLDQVMNSTTGLPILDIFYQSLRNKAGAICLGALIFCTASGCTIACQTFQARIAFSFSRDNGMPWSKYLAIIDPKTGGPLYAHIFCTVMVTILSPLVFSDAALQATALCCIGFLLIAYLIPTICLLMRKRQIRHGPFWLGKVGTFCNIMLLAWTIFALVFFSFPATYPATAENTNYFCAVLGAYVVCMLAYWWLPIKKYACKYNFRGGNANQEEVEFPDVCINKW
;
A
#
# COMPACT_ATOMS: atom_id res chain seq x y z
N MET A 1 -23.58 -58.98 12.01
CA MET A 1 -23.84 -57.76 12.79
C MET A 1 -25.20 -57.25 12.35
N ASN A 2 -26.16 -57.18 13.27
CA ASN A 2 -27.55 -56.85 12.95
C ASN A 2 -27.70 -55.35 12.72
N SER A 3 -28.65 -54.94 11.86
CA SER A 3 -28.96 -53.53 11.54
C SER A 3 -29.24 -52.65 12.77
N SER A 4 -29.62 -53.28 13.89
CA SER A 4 -29.83 -52.64 15.20
C SER A 4 -28.54 -52.12 15.82
N ASP A 5 -27.43 -52.85 15.66
CA ASP A 5 -26.12 -52.52 16.27
C ASP A 5 -25.44 -51.35 15.54
N GLU A 6 -25.60 -51.26 14.21
CA GLU A 6 -25.12 -50.14 13.41
C GLU A 6 -25.85 -48.83 13.74
N LYS A 7 -27.17 -48.89 13.99
CA LYS A 7 -27.93 -47.70 14.42
C LYS A 7 -27.52 -47.26 15.83
N GLN A 8 -27.23 -48.19 16.74
CA GLN A 8 -26.70 -47.83 18.06
C GLN A 8 -25.30 -47.21 17.99
N LEU A 9 -24.39 -47.74 17.15
CA LEU A 9 -23.07 -47.15 16.94
C LEU A 9 -23.12 -45.77 16.27
N ALA A 10 -24.03 -45.56 15.31
CA ALA A 10 -24.25 -44.26 14.69
C ALA A 10 -24.83 -43.23 15.68
N THR A 11 -25.70 -43.67 16.59
CA THR A 11 -26.28 -42.78 17.61
C THR A 11 -25.24 -42.43 18.69
N LEU A 12 -24.41 -43.39 19.10
CA LEU A 12 -23.33 -43.17 20.06
C LEU A 12 -22.21 -42.27 19.50
N SER A 13 -21.85 -42.42 18.22
CA SER A 13 -20.88 -41.54 17.56
C SER A 13 -21.41 -40.12 17.36
N ALA A 14 -22.70 -39.97 17.03
CA ALA A 14 -23.36 -38.66 16.99
C ALA A 14 -23.38 -38.00 18.37
N GLN A 15 -23.75 -38.72 19.43
CA GLN A 15 -23.73 -38.20 20.80
C GLN A 15 -22.32 -37.79 21.26
N HIS A 16 -21.29 -38.55 20.89
CA HIS A 16 -19.90 -38.18 21.16
C HIS A 16 -19.44 -36.94 20.38
N SER A 17 -19.93 -36.75 19.15
CA SER A 17 -19.67 -35.54 18.35
C SER A 17 -20.35 -34.31 18.96
N PHE A 18 -21.64 -34.42 19.33
CA PHE A 18 -22.38 -33.33 19.96
C PHE A 18 -21.80 -32.94 21.33
N ALA A 19 -21.36 -33.91 22.14
CA ALA A 19 -20.70 -33.64 23.41
C ALA A 19 -19.35 -32.93 23.23
N ASN A 20 -18.60 -33.25 22.17
CA ASN A 20 -17.36 -32.55 21.83
C ASN A 20 -17.62 -31.13 21.31
N ASP A 21 -18.71 -30.90 20.58
CA ASP A 21 -19.10 -29.58 20.10
C ASP A 21 -19.67 -28.70 21.22
N GLU A 22 -20.42 -29.26 22.18
CA GLU A 22 -20.83 -28.54 23.40
C GLU A 22 -19.63 -28.21 24.29
N LYS A 23 -18.64 -29.12 24.41
CA LYS A 23 -17.42 -28.85 25.16
C LYS A 23 -16.56 -27.76 24.50
N LYS A 24 -16.48 -27.76 23.16
CA LYS A 24 -15.87 -26.67 22.39
C LYS A 24 -16.63 -25.35 22.54
N LEU A 25 -17.97 -25.36 22.56
CA LEU A 25 -18.78 -24.17 22.80
C LEU A 25 -18.63 -23.66 24.24
N ALA A 26 -18.50 -24.55 25.22
CA ALA A 26 -18.29 -24.21 26.62
C ALA A 26 -16.88 -23.63 26.83
N ASP A 27 -15.85 -24.20 26.21
CA ASP A 27 -14.49 -23.63 26.19
C ASP A 27 -14.49 -22.26 25.50
N TYR A 28 -15.17 -22.11 24.35
CA TYR A 28 -15.32 -20.83 23.63
C TYR A 28 -16.10 -19.78 24.45
N GLN A 29 -17.11 -20.19 25.22
CA GLN A 29 -17.85 -19.31 26.12
C GLN A 29 -17.08 -18.98 27.41
N SER A 30 -16.17 -19.86 27.85
CA SER A 30 -15.28 -19.61 28.97
C SER A 30 -14.17 -18.61 28.61
N ASP A 31 -13.65 -18.67 27.38
CA ASP A 31 -12.72 -17.67 26.81
C ASP A 31 -13.37 -16.29 26.64
N ILE A 32 -14.70 -16.23 26.47
CA ILE A 32 -15.44 -14.95 26.42
C ILE A 32 -15.71 -14.38 27.82
N LYS A 33 -15.78 -15.23 28.86
CA LYS A 33 -16.03 -14.81 30.25
C LYS A 33 -14.77 -14.44 31.03
N SER A 34 -13.59 -14.78 30.54
CA SER A 34 -12.29 -14.38 31.10
C SER A 34 -11.79 -13.01 30.62
N VAL A 35 -12.55 -12.30 29.78
CA VAL A 35 -12.27 -10.92 29.36
C VAL A 35 -12.47 -9.96 30.55
N SER A 36 -11.49 -10.01 31.45
CA SER A 36 -11.26 -9.00 32.47
C SER A 36 -10.95 -7.67 31.78
N LYS A 37 -11.41 -6.57 32.39
CA LYS A 37 -11.32 -5.19 31.86
C LYS A 37 -9.89 -4.67 31.64
N ASP A 38 -8.86 -5.48 31.89
CA ASP A 38 -7.45 -5.09 31.91
C ASP A 38 -6.56 -5.87 30.93
N GLU A 39 -7.10 -6.76 30.09
CA GLU A 39 -6.30 -7.43 29.05
C GLU A 39 -6.27 -6.63 27.72
N PRO A 40 -5.08 -6.45 27.11
CA PRO A 40 -4.97 -5.76 25.83
C PRO A 40 -5.74 -6.53 24.76
N THR A 41 -6.56 -5.82 24.00
CA THR A 41 -7.47 -6.37 22.99
C THR A 41 -6.67 -7.13 21.92
N GLN A 42 -6.59 -8.46 22.01
CA GLN A 42 -5.84 -9.29 21.06
C GLN A 42 -6.71 -9.64 19.85
N MET A 43 -6.21 -9.39 18.63
CA MET A 43 -6.84 -9.88 17.41
C MET A 43 -6.61 -11.38 17.25
N THR A 44 -7.60 -12.11 16.71
CA THR A 44 -7.49 -13.56 16.53
C THR A 44 -6.49 -13.92 15.42
N ARG A 45 -5.58 -14.87 15.71
CA ARG A 45 -4.51 -15.29 14.79
C ARG A 45 -5.03 -16.26 13.73
N ASN A 46 -5.56 -15.73 12.63
CA ASN A 46 -6.27 -16.52 11.62
C ASN A 46 -5.58 -16.59 10.25
N PHE A 47 -4.51 -15.83 9.99
CA PHE A 47 -3.93 -15.76 8.64
C PHE A 47 -2.86 -16.82 8.41
N LEU A 48 -3.02 -17.56 7.31
CA LEU A 48 -1.98 -18.44 6.78
C LEU A 48 -0.91 -17.64 6.03
N THR A 49 0.32 -18.15 5.96
CA THR A 49 1.46 -17.48 5.29
C THR A 49 1.15 -17.08 3.84
N LEU A 50 0.41 -17.92 3.10
CA LEU A 50 0.00 -17.62 1.73
C LEU A 50 -0.97 -16.44 1.68
N GLN A 51 -1.89 -16.34 2.63
CA GLN A 51 -2.86 -15.23 2.70
C GLN A 51 -2.17 -13.90 3.00
N ILE A 52 -1.09 -13.94 3.78
CA ILE A 52 -0.29 -12.75 4.07
C ILE A 52 0.43 -12.27 2.80
N ILE A 53 0.92 -13.21 1.97
CA ILE A 53 1.51 -12.90 0.65
C ILE A 53 0.44 -12.33 -0.29
N THR A 54 -0.75 -12.93 -0.36
CA THR A 54 -1.82 -12.47 -1.26
C THR A 54 -2.32 -11.08 -0.87
N ILE A 55 -2.43 -10.78 0.43
CA ILE A 55 -2.79 -9.44 0.93
C ILE A 55 -1.71 -8.40 0.61
N GLY A 56 -0.43 -8.73 0.83
CA GLY A 56 0.69 -7.84 0.48
C GLY A 56 0.76 -7.50 -1.01
N PHE A 57 0.61 -8.54 -1.85
CA PHE A 57 0.53 -8.36 -3.30
C PHE A 57 -0.74 -7.60 -3.71
N GLY A 58 -1.89 -7.89 -3.10
CA GLY A 58 -3.17 -7.24 -3.43
C GLY A 58 -3.12 -5.73 -3.25
N LEU A 59 -2.38 -5.24 -2.25
CA LEU A 59 -2.20 -3.81 -2.01
C LEU A 59 -1.13 -3.19 -2.93
N THR A 60 0.03 -3.83 -3.10
CA THR A 60 1.13 -3.24 -3.88
C THR A 60 0.85 -3.33 -5.39
N ASN A 61 0.29 -4.46 -5.82
CA ASN A 61 -0.09 -4.84 -7.18
C ASN A 61 0.66 -4.09 -8.31
N SER A 62 1.98 -4.32 -8.39
CA SER A 62 2.89 -3.45 -9.13
C SER A 62 2.59 -3.33 -10.62
N TRP A 63 2.14 -4.40 -11.28
CA TRP A 63 1.82 -4.33 -12.72
C TRP A 63 0.65 -3.36 -12.99
N LEU A 64 -0.37 -3.36 -12.12
CA LEU A 64 -1.45 -2.36 -12.18
C LEU A 64 -0.93 -0.96 -11.86
N GLY A 65 -0.02 -0.87 -10.89
CA GLY A 65 0.65 0.38 -10.52
C GLY A 65 1.29 1.10 -11.72
N ILE A 66 2.01 0.34 -12.54
CA ILE A 66 2.68 0.89 -13.73
C ILE A 66 1.69 1.29 -14.80
N LEU A 67 0.58 0.56 -14.95
CA LEU A 67 -0.45 0.88 -15.94
C LEU A 67 -1.13 2.22 -15.67
N SER A 68 -1.48 2.48 -14.41
CA SER A 68 -2.15 3.72 -14.03
C SER A 68 -1.25 4.94 -14.22
N THR A 69 0.08 4.76 -14.21
CA THR A 69 1.07 5.84 -14.36
C THR A 69 1.81 5.83 -15.70
N LEU A 70 1.31 5.03 -16.65
CA LEU A 70 1.93 4.82 -17.96
C LEU A 70 1.97 6.10 -18.79
N ILE A 71 0.97 6.99 -18.65
CA ILE A 71 0.91 8.27 -19.36
C ILE A 71 2.09 9.18 -19.03
N LEU A 72 2.42 9.30 -17.74
CA LEU A 72 3.53 10.11 -17.24
C LEU A 72 4.88 9.51 -17.67
N SER A 73 4.94 8.19 -17.75
CA SER A 73 6.17 7.50 -18.13
C SER A 73 6.50 7.67 -19.61
N ILE A 74 5.49 7.52 -20.46
CA ILE A 74 5.63 7.65 -21.91
C ILE A 74 6.01 9.08 -22.28
N SER A 75 5.37 10.08 -21.67
CA SER A 75 5.73 11.49 -21.92
C SER A 75 7.13 11.86 -21.42
N SER A 76 7.64 11.12 -20.43
CA SER A 76 8.94 11.43 -19.84
C SER A 76 10.13 11.03 -20.70
N LEU A 77 10.31 9.72 -20.93
CA LEU A 77 11.39 9.18 -21.76
C LEU A 77 10.94 8.00 -22.63
N GLY A 78 9.63 7.77 -22.74
CA GLY A 78 9.07 6.65 -23.48
C GLY A 78 9.27 5.28 -22.83
N PRO A 79 9.18 4.20 -23.63
CA PRO A 79 9.30 2.80 -23.17
C PRO A 79 10.57 2.50 -22.38
N MET A 80 11.70 3.11 -22.77
CA MET A 80 13.00 2.92 -22.15
C MET A 80 12.97 3.21 -20.64
N LEU A 81 12.30 4.31 -20.25
CA LEU A 81 12.21 4.70 -18.84
C LEU A 81 11.52 3.64 -17.99
N VAL A 82 10.43 3.08 -18.50
CA VAL A 82 9.65 2.11 -17.71
C VAL A 82 10.41 0.80 -17.59
N VAL A 83 11.02 0.30 -18.66
CA VAL A 83 11.76 -0.98 -18.64
C VAL A 83 12.94 -0.92 -17.66
N TYR A 84 13.83 0.08 -17.80
CA TYR A 84 14.98 0.20 -16.90
C TYR A 84 14.58 0.73 -15.52
N GLY A 85 13.56 1.57 -15.44
CA GLY A 85 13.03 2.08 -14.18
C GLY A 85 12.45 0.99 -13.29
N ILE A 86 11.75 -0.01 -13.85
CA ILE A 86 11.30 -1.19 -13.11
C ILE A 86 12.49 -1.95 -12.52
N ILE A 87 13.54 -2.19 -13.31
CA ILE A 87 14.72 -2.92 -12.83
C ILE A 87 15.40 -2.19 -11.67
N ILE A 88 15.60 -0.87 -11.82
CA ILE A 88 16.26 -0.04 -10.81
C ILE A 88 15.40 0.00 -9.53
N VAL A 89 14.12 0.36 -9.66
CA VAL A 89 13.23 0.48 -8.50
C VAL A 89 13.00 -0.86 -7.84
N ALA A 90 12.79 -1.95 -8.58
CA ALA A 90 12.63 -3.28 -7.97
C ALA A 90 13.88 -3.70 -7.18
N SER A 91 15.08 -3.40 -7.68
CA SER A 91 16.34 -3.66 -6.96
C SER A 91 16.42 -2.88 -5.65
N VAL A 92 16.00 -1.61 -5.67
CA VAL A 92 15.90 -0.78 -4.46
C VAL A 92 14.81 -1.30 -3.52
N SER A 93 13.66 -1.70 -4.05
CA SER A 93 12.54 -2.26 -3.28
C SER A 93 12.90 -3.58 -2.60
N VAL A 94 13.79 -4.40 -3.17
CA VAL A 94 14.38 -5.55 -2.48
C VAL A 94 15.19 -5.10 -1.27
N CYS A 95 15.98 -4.02 -1.39
CA CYS A 95 16.73 -3.47 -0.26
C CYS A 95 15.78 -2.97 0.84
N ILE A 96 14.72 -2.23 0.45
CA ILE A 96 13.69 -1.76 1.40
C ILE A 96 12.98 -2.95 2.07
N ALA A 97 12.60 -3.97 1.30
CA ALA A 97 11.97 -5.18 1.80
C ALA A 97 12.85 -5.94 2.80
N VAL A 98 14.17 -6.02 2.55
CA VAL A 98 15.12 -6.60 3.49
C VAL A 98 15.16 -5.82 4.80
N THR A 99 15.28 -4.48 4.74
CA THR A 99 15.30 -3.64 5.95
C THR A 99 14.01 -3.75 6.75
N LEU A 100 12.85 -3.68 6.10
CA LEU A 100 11.54 -3.84 6.74
C LEU A 100 11.38 -5.25 7.32
N GLY A 101 11.84 -6.29 6.60
CA GLY A 101 11.82 -7.68 7.06
C GLY A 101 12.68 -7.90 8.31
N GLU A 102 13.89 -7.33 8.38
CA GLU A 102 14.74 -7.41 9.57
C GLU A 102 14.12 -6.70 10.79
N LEU A 103 13.46 -5.54 10.56
CA LEU A 103 12.78 -4.80 11.61
C LEU A 103 11.51 -5.51 12.10
N ALA A 104 10.68 -6.02 11.18
CA ALA A 104 9.47 -6.76 11.49
C ALA A 104 9.77 -8.08 12.21
N LEU A 105 10.89 -8.73 11.87
CA LEU A 105 11.39 -9.89 12.59
C LEU A 105 11.74 -9.57 14.04
N ALA A 106 12.52 -8.51 14.25
CA ALA A 106 13.01 -8.18 15.59
C ALA A 106 11.89 -7.65 16.50
N MET A 107 10.89 -7.00 15.92
CA MET A 107 9.79 -6.34 16.63
C MET A 107 8.46 -6.55 15.88
N PRO A 108 7.89 -7.77 15.93
CA PRO A 108 6.62 -8.06 15.28
C PRO A 108 5.49 -7.35 16.03
N SER A 109 4.98 -6.26 15.46
CA SER A 109 3.89 -5.47 16.04
C SER A 109 3.00 -4.92 14.93
N ALA A 110 1.69 -4.87 15.17
CA ALA A 110 0.74 -4.23 14.25
C ALA A 110 1.01 -2.72 14.10
N GLY A 111 1.71 -2.10 15.06
CA GLY A 111 2.13 -0.70 14.96
C GLY A 111 3.30 -0.45 13.99
N GLY A 112 4.00 -1.51 13.54
CA GLY A 112 5.07 -1.42 12.55
C GLY A 112 6.12 -0.35 12.89
N GLN A 113 6.34 0.59 11.96
CA GLN A 113 7.44 1.56 12.02
C GLN A 113 7.47 2.43 13.26
N TYR A 114 6.32 2.85 13.79
CA TYR A 114 6.33 3.75 14.95
C TYR A 114 6.77 3.03 16.23
N VAL A 115 6.44 1.74 16.34
CA VAL A 115 6.93 0.87 17.42
C VAL A 115 8.43 0.63 17.25
N TRP A 116 8.90 0.39 16.03
CA TRP A 116 10.33 0.25 15.75
C TRP A 116 11.10 1.51 16.11
N ALA A 117 10.59 2.68 15.71
CA ALA A 117 11.18 3.97 16.06
C ALA A 117 11.22 4.16 17.58
N ARG A 118 10.16 3.78 18.31
CA ARG A 118 10.12 3.85 19.77
C ARG A 118 11.22 3.01 20.44
N VAL A 119 11.28 1.73 20.09
CA VAL A 119 12.25 0.78 20.68
C VAL A 119 13.67 1.16 20.31
N LEU A 120 13.89 1.57 19.07
CA LEU A 120 15.22 1.87 18.56
C LEU A 120 15.71 3.27 18.90
N ALA A 121 14.87 4.23 19.27
CA ALA A 121 15.27 5.62 19.56
C ALA A 121 15.84 5.84 20.98
N PRO A 122 16.62 6.92 21.19
CA PRO A 122 17.11 7.31 22.52
C PRO A 122 15.94 7.63 23.44
N ARG A 123 16.03 7.23 24.73
CA ARG A 123 14.94 7.41 25.72
C ARG A 123 14.37 8.83 25.76
N LYS A 124 15.23 9.85 25.61
CA LYS A 124 14.83 11.26 25.61
C LYS A 124 13.93 11.66 24.42
N TYR A 125 14.09 11.02 23.26
CA TYR A 125 13.40 11.36 22.01
C TYR A 125 12.43 10.28 21.53
N SER A 126 12.37 9.13 22.20
CA SER A 126 11.62 7.94 21.78
C SER A 126 10.15 8.24 21.51
N SER A 127 9.44 8.87 22.45
CA SER A 127 8.01 9.18 22.28
C SER A 127 7.74 10.15 21.12
N PHE A 128 8.62 11.14 20.92
CA PHE A 128 8.47 12.11 19.83
C PHE A 128 8.74 11.47 18.47
N LEU A 129 9.84 10.71 18.33
CA LEU A 129 10.18 10.03 17.07
C LEU A 129 9.14 8.96 16.71
N ALA A 130 8.62 8.23 17.70
CA ALA A 130 7.52 7.30 17.49
C ALA A 130 6.27 8.03 16.96
N TYR A 131 5.88 9.14 17.59
CA TYR A 131 4.73 9.93 17.14
C TYR A 131 4.91 10.51 15.72
N VAL A 132 6.08 11.08 15.40
CA VAL A 132 6.42 11.55 14.04
C VAL A 132 6.26 10.41 13.04
N THR A 133 6.85 9.26 13.34
CA THR A 133 6.83 8.10 12.45
C THR A 133 5.40 7.58 12.22
N GLY A 134 4.61 7.43 13.30
CA GLY A 134 3.23 6.95 13.21
C GLY A 134 2.31 7.92 12.47
N SER A 135 2.46 9.22 12.71
CA SER A 135 1.66 10.26 12.03
C SER A 135 1.96 10.28 10.53
N ILE A 136 3.24 10.31 10.15
CA ILE A 136 3.65 10.33 8.74
C ILE A 136 3.24 9.02 8.04
N SER A 137 3.41 7.87 8.68
CA SER A 137 2.96 6.57 8.15
C SER A 137 1.45 6.56 7.89
N TRP A 138 0.64 7.01 8.86
CA TRP A 138 -0.81 7.12 8.68
C TRP A 138 -1.19 8.05 7.53
N SER A 139 -0.53 9.22 7.42
CA SER A 139 -0.78 10.15 6.32
C SER A 139 -0.42 9.53 4.97
N GLY A 140 0.71 8.84 4.89
CA GLY A 140 1.12 8.11 3.69
C GLY A 140 0.03 7.13 3.23
N ALA A 141 -0.51 6.33 4.15
CA ALA A 141 -1.60 5.40 3.86
C ALA A 141 -2.90 6.07 3.38
N VAL A 142 -3.24 7.24 3.95
CA VAL A 142 -4.39 8.04 3.48
C VAL A 142 -4.14 8.55 2.06
N PHE A 143 -2.96 9.12 1.78
CA PHE A 143 -2.61 9.59 0.44
C PHE A 143 -2.52 8.46 -0.59
N THR A 144 -2.09 7.25 -0.21
CA THR A 144 -2.19 6.05 -1.05
C THR A 144 -3.64 5.80 -1.46
N THR A 145 -4.57 5.84 -0.50
CA THR A 145 -6.00 5.59 -0.75
C THR A 145 -6.62 6.68 -1.63
N VAL A 146 -6.26 7.95 -1.44
CA VAL A 146 -6.68 9.05 -2.32
C VAL A 146 -6.13 8.81 -3.74
N SER A 147 -4.85 8.50 -3.89
CA SER A 147 -4.22 8.25 -5.20
C SER A 147 -4.89 7.09 -5.95
N MET A 148 -5.28 6.01 -5.24
CA MET A 148 -5.93 4.86 -5.86
C MET A 148 -7.39 5.12 -6.26
N ASN A 149 -8.17 5.79 -5.42
CA ASN A 149 -9.54 6.20 -5.77
C ASN A 149 -9.55 7.12 -6.99
N LEU A 150 -8.55 8.00 -7.10
CA LEU A 150 -8.38 8.86 -8.25
C LEU A 150 -8.10 8.07 -9.53
N ALA A 151 -7.18 7.10 -9.47
CA ALA A 151 -6.89 6.22 -10.61
C ALA A 151 -8.15 5.49 -11.10
N LEU A 152 -8.98 4.99 -10.17
CA LEU A 152 -10.28 4.38 -10.49
C LEU A 152 -11.27 5.36 -11.13
N ALA A 153 -11.33 6.60 -10.65
CA ALA A 153 -12.23 7.61 -11.19
C ALA A 153 -11.89 7.95 -12.65
N TYR A 154 -10.60 8.16 -12.95
CA TYR A 154 -10.15 8.34 -14.34
C TYR A 154 -10.40 7.10 -15.17
N GLN A 155 -10.20 5.90 -14.62
CA GLN A 155 -10.44 4.65 -15.33
C GLN A 155 -11.89 4.52 -15.82
N LEU A 156 -12.86 4.89 -14.98
CA LEU A 156 -14.27 4.86 -15.33
C LEU A 156 -14.62 5.89 -16.43
N LEU A 157 -14.05 7.10 -16.33
CA LEU A 157 -14.19 8.12 -17.38
C LEU A 157 -13.53 7.70 -18.69
N GLY A 158 -12.41 6.99 -18.65
CA GLY A 158 -11.75 6.45 -19.84
C GLY A 158 -12.64 5.46 -20.60
N PHE A 159 -13.40 4.61 -19.91
CA PHE A 159 -14.38 3.73 -20.56
C PHE A 159 -15.49 4.52 -21.25
N TRP A 160 -15.96 5.59 -20.61
CA TRP A 160 -16.96 6.47 -21.20
C TRP A 160 -16.42 7.15 -22.46
N ASN A 161 -15.24 7.76 -22.40
CA ASN A 161 -14.63 8.50 -23.52
C ASN A 161 -14.30 7.62 -24.72
N LEU A 162 -13.99 6.33 -24.52
CA LEU A 162 -13.78 5.41 -25.64
C LEU A 162 -15.06 5.21 -26.49
N THR A 163 -16.22 5.33 -25.85
CA THR A 163 -17.53 5.28 -26.52
C THR A 163 -17.99 6.65 -27.02
N HIS A 164 -17.67 7.72 -26.29
CA HIS A 164 -18.04 9.10 -26.59
C HIS A 164 -16.80 9.99 -26.73
N PRO A 165 -16.12 9.98 -27.90
CA PRO A 165 -14.83 10.67 -28.08
C PRO A 165 -14.91 12.20 -28.05
N GLU A 166 -16.11 12.78 -28.15
CA GLU A 166 -16.33 14.24 -28.05
C GLU A 166 -16.40 14.72 -26.59
N HIS A 167 -16.49 13.80 -25.62
CA HIS A 167 -16.58 14.15 -24.20
C HIS A 167 -15.22 14.61 -23.66
N VAL A 168 -15.18 15.81 -23.08
CA VAL A 168 -14.01 16.32 -22.36
C VAL A 168 -14.25 16.14 -20.87
N ASN A 169 -13.41 15.35 -20.22
CA ASN A 169 -13.50 15.07 -18.78
C ASN A 169 -13.50 16.36 -17.97
N GLN A 170 -14.59 16.60 -17.23
CA GLN A 170 -14.67 17.76 -16.35
C GLN A 170 -14.24 17.39 -14.94
N LYS A 171 -13.56 18.30 -14.24
CA LYS A 171 -13.01 18.02 -12.90
C LYS A 171 -14.07 17.65 -11.86
N TRP A 172 -15.29 18.18 -12.00
CA TRP A 172 -16.40 17.82 -11.10
C TRP A 172 -16.88 16.38 -11.31
N GLU A 173 -16.77 15.82 -12.53
CA GLU A 173 -17.14 14.43 -12.82
C GLU A 173 -16.21 13.48 -12.07
N VAL A 174 -14.90 13.76 -12.14
CA VAL A 174 -13.86 13.03 -11.39
C VAL A 174 -14.15 13.09 -9.89
N PHE A 175 -14.47 14.27 -9.36
CA PHE A 175 -14.80 14.48 -7.95
C PHE A 175 -16.01 13.64 -7.49
N VAL A 176 -17.09 13.61 -8.28
CA VAL A 176 -18.30 12.84 -7.95
C VAL A 176 -18.02 11.35 -8.00
N ILE A 177 -17.37 10.86 -9.07
CA ILE A 177 -17.03 9.44 -9.23
C ILE A 177 -16.09 8.99 -8.10
N PHE A 178 -15.06 9.79 -7.79
CA PHE A 178 -14.12 9.52 -6.69
C PHE A 178 -14.87 9.25 -5.37
N ASN A 179 -15.81 10.12 -5.01
CA ASN A 179 -16.54 10.01 -3.76
C ASN A 179 -17.49 8.81 -3.75
N ILE A 180 -18.20 8.56 -4.86
CA ILE A 180 -19.07 7.38 -5.00
C ILE A 180 -18.25 6.09 -4.85
N VAL A 181 -17.12 5.98 -5.55
CA VAL A 181 -16.26 4.79 -5.49
C VAL A 181 -15.68 4.61 -4.09
N ASN A 182 -15.18 5.67 -3.45
CA ASN A 182 -14.62 5.59 -2.11
C ASN A 182 -15.64 5.04 -1.08
N TRP A 183 -16.87 5.55 -1.09
CA TRP A 183 -17.93 5.08 -0.19
C TRP A 183 -18.52 3.73 -0.57
N PHE A 184 -18.56 3.39 -1.87
CA PHE A 184 -18.99 2.08 -2.33
C PHE A 184 -18.01 0.98 -1.89
N LEU A 185 -16.70 1.21 -2.09
CA LEU A 185 -15.66 0.26 -1.71
C LEU A 185 -15.50 0.11 -0.19
N PHE A 186 -15.80 1.17 0.57
CA PHE A 186 -15.88 1.12 2.03
C PHE A 186 -16.83 0.02 2.53
N LEU A 187 -17.95 -0.24 1.83
CA LEU A 187 -18.94 -1.25 2.23
C LEU A 187 -18.35 -2.67 2.29
N PHE A 188 -17.37 -2.98 1.45
CA PHE A 188 -16.71 -4.29 1.40
C PHE A 188 -15.78 -4.53 2.59
N ASN A 189 -15.37 -3.46 3.28
CA ASN A 189 -14.46 -3.50 4.41
C ASN A 189 -15.18 -3.47 5.78
N ILE A 190 -16.52 -3.38 5.81
CA ILE A 190 -17.29 -3.31 7.06
C ILE A 190 -17.13 -4.61 7.86
N TRP A 191 -17.18 -5.76 7.20
CA TRP A 191 -17.12 -7.07 7.86
C TRP A 191 -15.72 -7.68 7.75
N HIS A 192 -14.97 -7.60 8.85
CA HIS A 192 -13.57 -8.03 8.90
C HIS A 192 -13.40 -9.54 8.65
N ARG A 193 -14.42 -10.34 8.96
CA ARG A 193 -14.45 -11.79 8.69
C ARG A 193 -14.25 -12.16 7.21
N PHE A 194 -14.66 -11.29 6.28
CA PHE A 194 -14.54 -11.56 4.85
C PHE A 194 -13.22 -11.05 4.25
N LEU A 195 -12.44 -10.24 4.96
CA LEU A 195 -11.19 -9.68 4.44
C LEU A 195 -10.18 -10.72 3.95
N PRO A 196 -9.95 -11.87 4.63
CA PRO A 196 -9.05 -12.89 4.11
C PRO A 196 -9.54 -13.43 2.75
N VAL A 197 -10.84 -13.70 2.63
CA VAL A 197 -11.46 -14.21 1.41
C VAL A 197 -11.41 -13.17 0.28
N ILE A 198 -11.64 -11.90 0.62
CA ILE A 198 -11.54 -10.78 -0.31
C ILE A 198 -10.10 -10.64 -0.80
N GLY A 199 -9.10 -10.70 0.09
CA GLY A 199 -7.68 -10.65 -0.26
C GLY A 199 -7.25 -11.77 -1.22
N ASP A 200 -7.62 -13.02 -0.90
CA ASP A 200 -7.35 -14.17 -1.77
C ASP A 200 -8.06 -14.06 -3.13
N SER A 201 -9.29 -13.54 -3.13
CA SER A 201 -10.06 -13.28 -4.36
C SER A 201 -9.40 -12.19 -5.22
N ILE A 202 -8.94 -11.10 -4.63
CA ILE A 202 -8.25 -10.00 -5.33
C ILE A 202 -6.96 -10.51 -5.97
N PHE A 203 -6.19 -11.32 -5.26
CA PHE A 203 -4.99 -11.96 -5.82
C PHE A 203 -5.33 -12.84 -7.04
N GLY A 204 -6.35 -13.71 -6.90
CA GLY A 204 -6.81 -14.56 -8.00
C GLY A 204 -7.30 -13.77 -9.21
N ILE A 205 -8.10 -12.71 -8.98
CA ILE A 205 -8.58 -11.80 -10.03
C ILE A 205 -7.41 -11.09 -10.70
N SER A 206 -6.43 -10.60 -9.94
CA SER A 206 -5.27 -9.88 -10.47
C SER A 206 -4.42 -10.76 -11.39
N ILE A 207 -4.04 -11.97 -10.94
CA ILE A 207 -3.23 -12.89 -11.74
C ILE A 207 -4.00 -13.39 -12.96
N THR A 208 -5.30 -13.68 -12.81
CA THR A 208 -6.15 -14.08 -13.93
C THR A 208 -6.27 -12.96 -14.97
N SER A 209 -6.48 -11.72 -14.50
CA SER A 209 -6.53 -10.52 -15.36
C SER A 209 -5.22 -10.30 -16.10
N TYR A 210 -4.09 -10.40 -15.40
CA TYR A 210 -2.75 -10.33 -15.98
C TYR A 210 -2.57 -11.36 -17.11
N CYS A 211 -2.90 -12.63 -16.86
CA CYS A 211 -2.77 -13.69 -17.86
C CYS A 211 -3.69 -13.47 -19.07
N ILE A 212 -4.97 -13.16 -18.84
CA ILE A 212 -5.94 -12.91 -19.91
C ILE A 212 -5.51 -11.73 -20.77
N ILE A 213 -5.10 -10.61 -20.17
CA ILE A 213 -4.72 -9.41 -20.89
C ILE A 213 -3.47 -9.68 -21.74
N ILE A 214 -2.42 -10.27 -21.16
CA ILE A 214 -1.19 -10.58 -21.91
C ILE A 214 -1.48 -11.49 -23.10
N ILE A 215 -2.18 -12.61 -22.88
CA ILE A 215 -2.47 -13.59 -23.94
C ILE A 215 -3.34 -12.95 -25.03
N THR A 216 -4.38 -12.22 -24.64
CA THR A 216 -5.32 -11.61 -25.58
C THR A 216 -4.64 -10.53 -26.42
N VAL A 217 -3.90 -9.61 -25.80
CA VAL A 217 -3.23 -8.51 -26.50
C VAL A 217 -2.15 -9.05 -27.45
N LEU A 218 -1.33 -10.00 -27.01
CA LEU A 218 -0.30 -10.61 -27.85
C LEU A 218 -0.91 -11.38 -29.04
N ALA A 219 -1.97 -12.16 -28.81
CA ALA A 219 -2.64 -12.93 -29.86
C ALA A 219 -3.36 -12.02 -30.87
N CYS A 220 -4.05 -10.96 -30.39
CA CYS A 220 -4.78 -10.03 -31.24
C CYS A 220 -3.86 -9.10 -32.05
N SER A 221 -2.63 -8.84 -31.57
CA SER A 221 -1.64 -8.04 -32.30
C SER A 221 -1.20 -8.71 -33.64
N LYS A 222 -1.45 -10.01 -33.83
CA LYS A 222 -1.25 -10.74 -35.11
C LYS A 222 0.13 -10.51 -35.75
N GLY A 223 1.19 -10.47 -34.94
CA GLY A 223 2.56 -10.30 -35.43
C GLY A 223 2.98 -8.87 -35.73
N ARG A 224 2.14 -7.86 -35.45
CA ARG A 224 2.50 -6.43 -35.60
C ARG A 224 3.19 -5.93 -34.34
N TYR A 225 4.43 -6.37 -34.17
CA TYR A 225 5.25 -5.95 -33.03
C TYR A 225 6.19 -4.80 -33.40
N GLN A 226 6.42 -3.89 -32.45
CA GLN A 226 7.43 -2.85 -32.58
C GLN A 226 8.84 -3.42 -32.60
N ASP A 227 9.77 -2.65 -33.16
CA ASP A 227 11.18 -3.02 -33.15
C ASP A 227 11.77 -2.99 -31.73
N ALA A 228 12.73 -3.87 -31.45
CA ALA A 228 13.40 -3.92 -30.15
C ALA A 228 14.11 -2.59 -29.82
N LYS A 229 14.58 -1.87 -30.84
CA LYS A 229 15.17 -0.54 -30.69
C LYS A 229 14.17 0.47 -30.14
N PHE A 230 12.89 0.38 -30.51
CA PHE A 230 11.85 1.24 -29.97
C PHE A 230 11.63 1.00 -28.47
N VAL A 231 11.61 -0.26 -28.04
CA VAL A 231 11.34 -0.63 -26.65
C VAL A 231 12.52 -0.33 -25.72
N PHE A 232 13.75 -0.66 -26.15
CA PHE A 232 14.93 -0.62 -25.26
C PHE A 232 15.83 0.61 -25.42
N VAL A 233 15.75 1.33 -26.55
CA VAL A 233 16.72 2.39 -26.88
C VAL A 233 16.06 3.73 -27.12
N ASN A 234 14.84 3.76 -27.65
CA ASN A 234 14.21 5.02 -28.02
C ASN A 234 13.83 5.83 -26.77
N ALA A 235 14.42 7.02 -26.67
CA ALA A 235 14.22 7.96 -25.58
C ALA A 235 13.65 9.27 -26.12
N VAL A 236 12.32 9.39 -26.05
CA VAL A 236 11.57 10.59 -26.45
C VAL A 236 11.33 11.42 -25.20
N ASN A 237 11.91 12.62 -25.15
CA ASN A 237 11.75 13.51 -24.01
C ASN A 237 10.73 14.60 -24.33
N ASN A 238 9.50 14.43 -23.85
CA ASN A 238 8.44 15.43 -23.96
C ASN A 238 8.22 16.21 -22.66
N THR A 239 9.15 16.11 -21.70
CA THR A 239 9.04 16.83 -20.42
C THR A 239 9.47 18.29 -20.50
N GLY A 240 10.18 18.70 -21.55
CA GLY A 240 10.78 20.03 -21.65
C GLY A 240 12.05 20.24 -20.80
N TRP A 241 12.49 19.24 -20.02
CA TRP A 241 13.78 19.31 -19.34
C TRP A 241 14.95 19.27 -20.34
N PRO A 242 15.96 20.14 -20.22
CA PRO A 242 17.08 20.19 -21.17
C PRO A 242 17.96 18.94 -21.13
N SER A 243 17.99 18.22 -20.01
CA SER A 243 18.75 16.98 -19.85
C SER A 243 17.83 15.77 -19.82
N LYS A 244 18.06 14.83 -20.75
CA LYS A 244 17.39 13.51 -20.76
C LYS A 244 17.63 12.73 -19.47
N GLY A 245 18.77 12.93 -18.80
CA GLY A 245 19.07 12.27 -17.53
C GLY A 245 18.16 12.75 -16.39
N ILE A 246 17.84 14.04 -16.35
CA ILE A 246 16.93 14.61 -15.35
C ILE A 246 15.50 14.12 -15.61
N ALA A 247 15.06 14.12 -16.87
CA ALA A 247 13.77 13.56 -17.27
C ALA A 247 13.64 12.07 -16.90
N PHE A 248 14.73 11.30 -17.06
CA PHE A 248 14.78 9.90 -16.62
C PHE A 248 14.57 9.78 -15.10
N ILE A 249 15.33 10.55 -14.33
CA ILE A 249 15.29 10.52 -12.86
C ILE A 249 13.90 10.93 -12.34
N ILE A 250 13.30 12.00 -12.87
CA ILE A 250 11.98 12.47 -12.46
C ILE A 250 10.91 11.42 -12.81
N GLY A 251 11.00 10.78 -13.98
CA GLY A 251 10.05 9.75 -14.37
C GLY A 251 10.18 8.43 -13.60
N LEU A 252 11.28 8.18 -12.87
CA LEU A 252 11.40 7.03 -11.94
C LEU A 252 10.32 7.02 -10.85
N VAL A 253 9.62 8.14 -10.64
CA VAL A 253 8.47 8.23 -9.75
C VAL A 253 7.38 7.18 -10.08
N ASN A 254 7.21 6.84 -11.36
CA ASN A 254 6.17 5.92 -11.82
C ASN A 254 6.43 4.47 -11.35
N PRO A 255 7.59 3.86 -11.67
CA PRO A 255 7.93 2.57 -11.08
C PRO A 255 8.04 2.65 -9.55
N ALA A 256 8.49 3.78 -8.97
CA ALA A 256 8.51 3.94 -7.51
C ALA A 256 7.11 3.87 -6.87
N TRP A 257 6.10 4.44 -7.52
CA TRP A 257 4.70 4.33 -7.10
C TRP A 257 4.22 2.87 -7.11
N ALA A 258 4.57 2.11 -8.16
CA ALA A 258 4.17 0.72 -8.33
C ALA A 258 4.76 -0.26 -7.30
N PHE A 259 5.87 0.09 -6.64
CA PHE A 259 6.48 -0.72 -5.58
C PHE A 259 6.35 -0.08 -4.19
N SER A 260 5.43 0.88 -4.02
CA SER A 260 5.17 1.53 -2.73
C SER A 260 4.41 0.61 -1.76
N CYS A 261 4.26 1.03 -0.50
CA CYS A 261 3.46 0.35 0.53
C CYS A 261 3.93 -1.08 0.91
N LEU A 262 5.24 -1.34 0.83
CA LEU A 262 5.82 -2.64 1.20
C LEU A 262 5.66 -2.99 2.68
N ASP A 263 5.42 -2.00 3.52
CA ASP A 263 5.15 -2.15 4.95
C ASP A 263 3.73 -2.61 5.27
N SER A 264 2.82 -2.65 4.30
CA SER A 264 1.43 -3.08 4.49
C SER A 264 1.30 -4.41 5.25
N VAL A 265 2.14 -5.38 4.91
CA VAL A 265 2.17 -6.71 5.52
C VAL A 265 2.59 -6.68 7.00
N THR A 266 3.38 -5.70 7.39
CA THR A 266 3.91 -5.59 8.77
C THR A 266 2.80 -5.31 9.77
N HIS A 267 1.72 -4.66 9.34
CA HIS A 267 0.55 -4.39 10.17
C HIS A 267 -0.34 -5.63 10.42
N LEU A 268 -0.06 -6.76 9.73
CA LEU A 268 -0.71 -8.06 9.99
C LEU A 268 0.04 -8.91 11.02
N SER A 269 1.10 -8.38 11.63
CA SER A 269 1.95 -9.17 12.55
C SER A 269 1.16 -9.77 13.72
N GLU A 270 0.18 -9.04 14.27
CA GLU A 270 -0.64 -9.52 15.41
C GLU A 270 -1.64 -10.64 15.01
N GLU A 271 -2.02 -10.71 13.73
CA GLU A 271 -2.99 -11.69 13.21
C GLU A 271 -2.29 -12.93 12.60
N THR A 272 -0.96 -12.96 12.63
CA THR A 272 -0.11 -14.00 12.05
C THR A 272 0.39 -14.96 13.14
N PRO A 273 0.36 -16.30 12.93
CA PRO A 273 0.87 -17.26 13.90
C PRO A 273 2.38 -17.16 14.15
N GLN A 274 3.18 -16.95 13.10
CA GLN A 274 4.64 -16.85 13.14
C GLN A 274 5.14 -15.58 12.42
N PRO A 275 4.88 -14.38 12.97
CA PRO A 275 5.17 -13.12 12.28
C PRO A 275 6.67 -12.95 12.00
N GLU A 276 7.54 -13.46 12.88
CA GLU A 276 8.99 -13.45 12.74
C GLU A 276 9.50 -14.11 11.44
N ARG A 277 8.79 -15.12 10.93
CA ARG A 277 9.20 -15.86 9.73
C ARG A 277 8.37 -15.51 8.51
N ASP A 278 7.09 -15.26 8.71
CA ASP A 278 6.13 -15.13 7.62
C ASP A 278 6.08 -13.72 7.06
N VAL A 279 6.20 -12.69 7.90
CA VAL A 279 6.19 -11.28 7.46
C VAL A 279 7.39 -10.99 6.54
N PRO A 280 8.65 -11.32 6.89
CA PRO A 280 9.78 -11.05 6.00
C PRO A 280 9.62 -11.77 4.64
N LYS A 281 9.22 -13.05 4.65
CA LYS A 281 8.97 -13.82 3.43
C LYS A 281 7.89 -13.17 2.56
N ALA A 282 6.83 -12.67 3.17
CA ALA A 282 5.72 -12.06 2.46
C ALA A 282 6.08 -10.71 1.82
N VAL A 283 6.86 -9.88 2.50
CA VAL A 283 7.35 -8.60 1.92
C VAL A 283 8.27 -8.88 0.72
N LEU A 284 9.23 -9.82 0.84
CA LEU A 284 10.12 -10.18 -0.27
C LEU A 284 9.38 -10.84 -1.45
N SER A 285 8.41 -11.71 -1.16
CA SER A 285 7.59 -12.36 -2.21
C SER A 285 6.74 -11.34 -2.95
N THR A 286 6.21 -10.32 -2.26
CA THR A 286 5.48 -9.21 -2.88
C THR A 286 6.34 -8.48 -3.91
N VAL A 287 7.59 -8.16 -3.58
CA VAL A 287 8.52 -7.51 -4.53
C VAL A 287 8.86 -8.45 -5.69
N ALA A 288 9.12 -9.73 -5.44
CA ALA A 288 9.47 -10.69 -6.48
C ALA A 288 8.33 -10.92 -7.49
N ILE A 289 7.11 -11.17 -7.01
CA ILE A 289 5.93 -11.34 -7.86
C ILE A 289 5.62 -10.02 -8.59
N GLY A 290 5.72 -8.89 -7.89
CA GLY A 290 5.54 -7.56 -8.47
C GLY A 290 6.52 -7.28 -9.60
N PHE A 291 7.81 -7.61 -9.44
CA PHE A 291 8.83 -7.45 -10.48
C PHE A 291 8.55 -8.33 -11.68
N VAL A 292 8.31 -9.63 -11.49
CA VAL A 292 8.07 -10.56 -12.60
C VAL A 292 6.83 -10.12 -13.38
N THR A 293 5.71 -9.86 -12.70
CA THR A 293 4.45 -9.47 -13.36
C THR A 293 4.55 -8.12 -14.06
N SER A 294 5.14 -7.11 -13.42
CA SER A 294 5.26 -5.77 -14.03
C SER A 294 6.22 -5.75 -15.21
N PHE A 295 7.37 -6.41 -15.10
CA PHE A 295 8.40 -6.43 -16.13
C PHE A 295 7.91 -7.13 -17.40
N THR A 296 7.34 -8.33 -17.28
CA THR A 296 6.83 -9.09 -18.44
C THR A 296 5.64 -8.38 -19.09
N PHE A 297 4.74 -7.82 -18.28
CA PHE A 297 3.55 -7.12 -18.79
C PHE A 297 3.92 -5.90 -19.61
N VAL A 298 4.79 -5.04 -19.08
CA VAL A 298 5.20 -3.81 -19.75
C VAL A 298 5.93 -4.09 -21.06
N ILE A 299 6.81 -5.09 -21.07
CA ILE A 299 7.48 -5.53 -22.30
C ILE A 299 6.45 -5.96 -23.33
N ALA A 300 5.50 -6.83 -22.96
CA ALA A 300 4.46 -7.30 -23.87
C ALA A 300 3.62 -6.13 -24.43
N MET A 301 3.23 -5.16 -23.59
CA MET A 301 2.45 -4.01 -24.03
C MET A 301 3.23 -3.10 -24.98
N PHE A 302 4.48 -2.76 -24.68
CA PHE A 302 5.27 -1.88 -25.55
C PHE A 302 5.56 -2.49 -26.91
N PHE A 303 5.77 -3.81 -26.99
CA PHE A 303 5.86 -4.48 -28.28
C PHE A 303 4.54 -4.43 -29.06
N CYS A 304 3.39 -4.33 -28.41
CA CYS A 304 2.08 -4.28 -29.07
C CYS A 304 1.60 -2.87 -29.45
N ILE A 305 2.29 -1.80 -29.02
CA ILE A 305 1.92 -0.42 -29.39
C ILE A 305 2.09 -0.25 -30.90
N SER A 306 1.06 0.19 -31.61
CA SER A 306 1.18 0.44 -33.06
C SER A 306 1.56 1.90 -33.35
N ASP A 307 0.98 2.84 -32.62
CA ASP A 307 1.20 4.28 -32.78
C ASP A 307 1.25 4.95 -31.41
N LEU A 308 2.44 5.42 -31.02
CA LEU A 308 2.68 6.06 -29.72
C LEU A 308 2.05 7.46 -29.65
N ASP A 309 2.06 8.21 -30.76
CA ASP A 309 1.55 9.58 -30.79
C ASP A 309 0.03 9.61 -30.63
N GLN A 310 -0.67 8.62 -31.20
CA GLN A 310 -2.10 8.43 -30.96
C GLN A 310 -2.41 8.08 -29.51
N VAL A 311 -1.58 7.26 -28.85
CA VAL A 311 -1.75 6.92 -27.42
C VAL A 311 -1.50 8.15 -26.53
N MET A 312 -0.54 9.01 -26.90
CA MET A 312 -0.23 10.21 -26.14
C MET A 312 -1.29 11.32 -26.28
N ASN A 313 -1.88 11.47 -27.47
CA ASN A 313 -2.83 12.53 -27.78
C ASN A 313 -4.29 12.10 -27.65
N SER A 314 -4.55 10.90 -27.11
CA SER A 314 -5.89 10.34 -27.03
C SER A 314 -6.77 11.05 -25.99
N THR A 315 -8.03 11.29 -26.38
CA THR A 315 -9.07 11.90 -25.53
C THR A 315 -9.54 10.97 -24.40
N THR A 316 -9.19 9.67 -24.43
CA THR A 316 -9.57 8.73 -23.35
C THR A 316 -8.86 9.04 -22.03
N GLY A 317 -7.69 9.72 -22.07
CA GLY A 317 -6.89 10.01 -20.88
C GLY A 317 -6.30 8.76 -20.21
N LEU A 318 -6.41 7.59 -20.85
CA LEU A 318 -5.92 6.30 -20.39
C LEU A 318 -5.18 5.56 -21.51
N PRO A 319 -3.85 5.74 -21.61
CA PRO A 319 -3.03 5.12 -22.64
C PRO A 319 -3.23 3.62 -22.78
N ILE A 320 -3.41 2.92 -21.66
CA ILE A 320 -3.58 1.46 -21.68
C ILE A 320 -4.85 1.01 -22.42
N LEU A 321 -5.93 1.78 -22.28
CA LEU A 321 -7.19 1.47 -22.96
C LEU A 321 -7.03 1.65 -24.48
N ASP A 322 -6.26 2.64 -24.90
CA ASP A 322 -5.93 2.86 -26.30
C ASP A 322 -5.00 1.79 -26.85
N ILE A 323 -4.03 1.32 -26.06
CA ILE A 323 -3.17 0.18 -26.44
C ILE A 323 -4.01 -1.08 -26.68
N PHE A 324 -5.00 -1.34 -25.83
CA PHE A 324 -5.95 -2.43 -26.03
C PHE A 324 -6.79 -2.22 -27.28
N TYR A 325 -7.27 -0.99 -27.50
CA TYR A 325 -8.04 -0.67 -28.69
C TYR A 325 -7.21 -0.83 -29.98
N GLN A 326 -5.95 -0.38 -30.01
CA GLN A 326 -5.05 -0.54 -31.14
C GLN A 326 -4.78 -2.02 -31.44
N SER A 327 -4.57 -2.82 -30.39
CA SER A 327 -4.25 -4.25 -30.51
C SER A 327 -5.46 -5.08 -30.96
N LEU A 328 -6.65 -4.83 -30.38
CA LEU A 328 -7.86 -5.61 -30.65
C LEU A 328 -8.66 -5.06 -31.86
N ARG A 329 -8.51 -3.77 -32.17
CA ARG A 329 -9.34 -3.00 -33.13
C ARG A 329 -10.85 -3.13 -32.87
N ASN A 330 -11.21 -3.39 -31.61
CA ASN A 330 -12.59 -3.60 -31.17
C ASN A 330 -12.80 -2.88 -29.84
N LYS A 331 -13.75 -1.93 -29.81
CA LYS A 331 -14.09 -1.15 -28.61
C LYS A 331 -14.60 -2.03 -27.48
N ALA A 332 -15.49 -2.97 -27.77
CA ALA A 332 -16.07 -3.87 -26.76
C ALA A 332 -15.00 -4.77 -26.12
N GLY A 333 -14.05 -5.25 -26.94
CA GLY A 333 -12.91 -6.03 -26.45
C GLY A 333 -11.98 -5.21 -25.54
N ALA A 334 -11.68 -3.97 -25.93
CA ALA A 334 -10.86 -3.05 -25.11
C ALA A 334 -11.54 -2.72 -23.77
N ILE A 335 -12.86 -2.49 -23.76
CA ILE A 335 -13.63 -2.26 -22.52
C ILE A 335 -13.64 -3.52 -21.66
N CYS A 336 -13.77 -4.72 -22.24
CA CYS A 336 -13.74 -5.98 -21.47
C CYS A 336 -12.39 -6.18 -20.76
N LEU A 337 -11.26 -5.94 -21.46
CA LEU A 337 -9.93 -5.97 -20.85
C LEU A 337 -9.75 -4.86 -19.81
N GLY A 338 -10.29 -3.67 -20.09
CA GLY A 338 -10.33 -2.56 -19.15
C GLY A 338 -11.08 -2.89 -17.86
N ALA A 339 -12.24 -3.56 -17.96
CA ALA A 339 -13.04 -3.97 -16.82
C ALA A 339 -12.30 -4.93 -15.88
N LEU A 340 -11.45 -5.83 -16.43
CA LEU A 340 -10.59 -6.69 -15.62
C LEU A 340 -9.58 -5.88 -14.78
N ILE A 341 -8.98 -4.84 -15.38
CA ILE A 341 -8.12 -3.90 -14.65
C ILE A 341 -8.93 -3.15 -13.59
N PHE A 342 -10.14 -2.68 -13.92
CA PHE A 342 -11.00 -1.96 -12.98
C PHE A 342 -11.38 -2.82 -11.77
N CYS A 343 -11.74 -4.08 -11.98
CA CYS A 343 -11.99 -5.04 -10.90
C CYS A 343 -10.75 -5.23 -10.02
N THR A 344 -9.58 -5.34 -10.65
CA THR A 344 -8.30 -5.50 -9.94
C THR A 344 -7.92 -4.24 -9.14
N ALA A 345 -8.10 -3.06 -9.72
CA ALA A 345 -7.84 -1.76 -9.08
C ALA A 345 -8.81 -1.53 -7.91
N SER A 346 -10.08 -1.93 -8.06
CA SER A 346 -11.08 -1.87 -6.98
C SER A 346 -10.65 -2.72 -5.79
N GLY A 347 -10.12 -3.93 -6.05
CA GLY A 347 -9.52 -4.78 -5.03
C GLY A 347 -8.35 -4.13 -4.30
N CYS A 348 -7.42 -3.52 -5.04
CA CYS A 348 -6.29 -2.79 -4.45
C CYS A 348 -6.77 -1.62 -3.57
N THR A 349 -7.78 -0.86 -4.01
CA THR A 349 -8.36 0.23 -3.21
C THR A 349 -9.01 -0.28 -1.94
N ILE A 350 -9.73 -1.40 -1.97
CA ILE A 350 -10.28 -2.06 -0.77
C ILE A 350 -9.14 -2.35 0.21
N ALA A 351 -8.03 -2.94 -0.26
CA ALA A 351 -6.87 -3.24 0.58
C ALA A 351 -6.20 -1.97 1.15
N CYS A 352 -6.10 -0.90 0.37
CA CYS A 352 -5.60 0.40 0.83
C CYS A 352 -6.48 0.97 1.96
N GLN A 353 -7.80 0.86 1.84
CA GLN A 353 -8.73 1.31 2.86
C GLN A 353 -8.62 0.48 4.17
N THR A 354 -8.36 -0.83 4.07
CA THR A 354 -8.05 -1.67 5.24
C THR A 354 -6.73 -1.24 5.88
N PHE A 355 -5.70 -1.00 5.08
CA PHE A 355 -4.36 -0.64 5.52
C PHE A 355 -4.35 0.68 6.31
N GLN A 356 -4.93 1.75 5.78
CA GLN A 356 -5.02 3.02 6.50
C GLN A 356 -5.80 2.90 7.83
N ALA A 357 -6.86 2.08 7.86
CA ALA A 357 -7.69 1.90 9.04
C ALA A 357 -6.94 1.14 10.14
N ARG A 358 -6.13 0.14 9.77
CA ARG A 358 -5.26 -0.60 10.70
C ARG A 358 -4.19 0.28 11.32
N ILE A 359 -3.52 1.11 10.52
CA ILE A 359 -2.55 2.07 11.04
C ILE A 359 -3.26 3.05 12.00
N ALA A 360 -4.40 3.59 11.60
CA ALA A 360 -5.18 4.51 12.44
C ALA A 360 -5.59 3.86 13.77
N PHE A 361 -6.02 2.60 13.74
CA PHE A 361 -6.40 1.83 14.92
C PHE A 361 -5.22 1.62 15.87
N SER A 362 -4.11 1.05 15.38
CA SER A 362 -2.92 0.80 16.19
C SER A 362 -2.34 2.09 16.77
N PHE A 363 -2.26 3.15 15.95
CA PHE A 363 -1.80 4.46 16.42
C PHE A 363 -2.76 5.11 17.43
N SER A 364 -4.06 4.85 17.33
CA SER A 364 -5.06 5.30 18.30
C SER A 364 -5.01 4.53 19.62
N ARG A 365 -4.62 3.25 19.63
CA ARG A 365 -4.38 2.47 20.86
C ARG A 365 -3.37 3.16 21.78
N ASP A 366 -2.40 3.84 21.18
CA ASP A 366 -1.35 4.61 21.85
C ASP A 366 -1.69 6.10 22.06
N ASN A 367 -2.94 6.54 21.80
CA ASN A 367 -3.39 7.94 21.82
C ASN A 367 -2.66 8.88 20.86
N GLY A 368 -2.24 8.39 19.70
CA GLY A 368 -1.60 9.19 18.64
C GLY A 368 -2.58 10.07 17.86
N MET A 369 -3.87 9.74 17.83
CA MET A 369 -4.87 10.43 17.00
C MET A 369 -5.85 11.28 17.80
N PRO A 370 -6.42 12.35 17.19
CA PRO A 370 -7.59 13.01 17.76
C PRO A 370 -8.75 12.00 17.85
N TRP A 371 -9.51 12.04 18.95
CA TRP A 371 -10.56 11.05 19.26
C TRP A 371 -10.08 9.59 19.39
N SER A 372 -8.82 9.36 19.76
CA SER A 372 -8.22 8.03 19.95
C SER A 372 -9.10 7.04 20.72
N LYS A 373 -9.85 7.50 21.73
CA LYS A 373 -10.78 6.68 22.54
C LYS A 373 -11.85 5.97 21.71
N TYR A 374 -12.31 6.57 20.62
CA TYR A 374 -13.33 5.97 19.75
C TYR A 374 -12.68 5.17 18.63
N LEU A 375 -11.56 5.66 18.10
CA LEU A 375 -10.84 5.02 17.00
C LEU A 375 -10.15 3.71 17.41
N ALA A 376 -9.83 3.53 18.69
CA ALA A 376 -9.24 2.31 19.24
C ALA A 376 -10.27 1.24 19.64
N ILE A 377 -11.57 1.44 19.36
CA ILE A 377 -12.62 0.46 19.69
C ILE A 377 -12.75 -0.56 18.56
N ILE A 378 -12.68 -1.85 18.90
CA ILE A 378 -13.06 -2.96 18.02
C ILE A 378 -14.55 -3.22 18.21
N ASP A 379 -15.33 -3.19 17.13
CA ASP A 379 -16.76 -3.49 17.20
C ASP A 379 -16.98 -5.02 17.23
N PRO A 380 -17.66 -5.56 18.26
CA PRO A 380 -17.89 -7.01 18.41
C PRO A 380 -18.68 -7.63 17.24
N LYS A 381 -19.53 -6.85 16.55
CA LYS A 381 -20.36 -7.37 15.46
C LYS A 381 -19.60 -7.52 14.15
N THR A 382 -18.71 -6.58 13.86
CA THR A 382 -17.92 -6.54 12.62
C THR A 382 -16.56 -7.23 12.78
N GLY A 383 -16.07 -7.38 14.02
CA GLY A 383 -14.79 -8.02 14.34
C GLY A 383 -13.56 -7.18 13.98
N GLY A 384 -13.75 -5.89 13.64
CA GLY A 384 -12.69 -4.98 13.22
C GLY A 384 -12.90 -3.52 13.69
N PRO A 385 -11.95 -2.62 13.41
CA PRO A 385 -11.99 -1.24 13.88
C PRO A 385 -12.86 -0.35 12.98
N LEU A 386 -14.18 -0.54 13.02
CA LEU A 386 -15.14 0.17 12.16
C LEU A 386 -15.04 1.71 12.29
N TYR A 387 -14.87 2.23 13.50
CA TYR A 387 -14.75 3.68 13.73
C TYR A 387 -13.50 4.27 13.09
N ALA A 388 -12.36 3.57 13.17
CA ALA A 388 -11.12 3.99 12.50
C ALA A 388 -11.29 4.00 10.98
N HIS A 389 -12.00 3.01 10.44
CA HIS A 389 -12.27 2.90 9.02
C HIS A 389 -13.19 4.02 8.51
N ILE A 390 -14.27 4.35 9.23
CA ILE A 390 -15.15 5.49 8.93
C ILE A 390 -14.34 6.80 8.96
N PHE A 391 -13.54 7.00 10.00
CA PHE A 391 -12.71 8.19 10.13
C PHE A 391 -11.76 8.37 8.95
N CYS A 392 -11.04 7.31 8.54
CA CYS A 392 -10.14 7.39 7.39
C CYS A 392 -10.89 7.66 6.08
N THR A 393 -12.06 7.06 5.88
CA THR A 393 -12.90 7.26 4.69
C THR A 393 -13.42 8.70 4.60
N VAL A 394 -13.76 9.31 5.74
CA VAL A 394 -14.11 10.73 5.84
C VAL A 394 -12.89 11.62 5.54
N MET A 395 -11.69 11.28 6.03
CA MET A 395 -10.47 12.02 5.70
C MET A 395 -10.16 11.97 4.20
N VAL A 396 -10.31 10.82 3.55
CA VAL A 396 -10.17 10.67 2.09
C VAL A 396 -11.20 11.53 1.34
N THR A 397 -12.44 11.58 1.83
CA THR A 397 -13.50 12.45 1.29
C THR A 397 -13.13 13.93 1.43
N ILE A 398 -12.57 14.36 2.56
CA ILE A 398 -12.12 15.74 2.79
C ILE A 398 -10.96 16.13 1.88
N LEU A 399 -10.12 15.17 1.49
CA LEU A 399 -9.02 15.38 0.54
C LEU A 399 -9.46 15.32 -0.93
N SER A 400 -10.67 14.84 -1.23
CA SER A 400 -11.19 14.76 -2.60
C SER A 400 -11.25 16.08 -3.38
N PRO A 401 -11.43 17.28 -2.78
CA PRO A 401 -11.36 18.54 -3.50
C PRO A 401 -9.99 18.85 -4.12
N LEU A 402 -8.92 18.13 -3.75
CA LEU A 402 -7.60 18.28 -4.40
C LEU A 402 -7.67 17.97 -5.91
N VAL A 403 -8.67 17.22 -6.37
CA VAL A 403 -8.94 16.91 -7.78
C VAL A 403 -9.16 18.16 -8.63
N PHE A 404 -9.56 19.31 -8.05
CA PHE A 404 -9.75 20.54 -8.81
C PHE A 404 -8.44 21.18 -9.30
N SER A 405 -7.29 20.77 -8.77
CA SER A 405 -5.97 21.25 -9.16
C SER A 405 -5.11 20.10 -9.69
N ASP A 406 -4.69 20.19 -10.96
CA ASP A 406 -3.87 19.15 -11.60
C ASP A 406 -2.50 19.00 -10.92
N ALA A 407 -1.96 20.12 -10.41
CA ALA A 407 -0.75 20.14 -9.63
C ALA A 407 -0.90 19.50 -8.23
N ALA A 408 -2.02 19.74 -7.54
CA ALA A 408 -2.31 19.08 -6.26
C ALA A 408 -2.55 17.57 -6.43
N LEU A 409 -3.11 17.20 -7.57
CA LEU A 409 -3.34 15.82 -7.98
C LEU A 409 -2.03 15.06 -8.16
N GLN A 410 -1.07 15.62 -8.92
CA GLN A 410 0.27 15.04 -9.05
C GLN A 410 0.99 14.94 -7.69
N ALA A 411 0.85 15.97 -6.85
CA ALA A 411 1.42 15.97 -5.51
C ALA A 411 0.87 14.84 -4.61
N THR A 412 -0.38 14.41 -4.82
CA THR A 412 -1.01 13.34 -4.03
C THR A 412 -0.30 11.99 -4.22
N ALA A 413 0.03 11.63 -5.48
CA ALA A 413 0.76 10.41 -5.78
C ALA A 413 2.18 10.42 -5.17
N LEU A 414 2.81 11.59 -5.15
CA LEU A 414 4.10 11.81 -4.50
C LEU A 414 4.04 11.76 -2.98
N CYS A 415 2.97 12.28 -2.38
CA CYS A 415 2.74 12.22 -0.93
C CYS A 415 2.70 10.77 -0.43
N CYS A 416 2.07 9.86 -1.18
CA CYS A 416 2.09 8.42 -0.90
C CYS A 416 3.53 7.89 -0.76
N ILE A 417 4.36 8.08 -1.79
CA ILE A 417 5.74 7.56 -1.80
C ILE A 417 6.59 8.26 -0.72
N GLY A 418 6.56 9.60 -0.71
CA GLY A 418 7.42 10.42 0.15
C GLY A 418 7.15 10.21 1.63
N PHE A 419 5.88 10.19 2.06
CA PHE A 419 5.55 9.98 3.46
C PHE A 419 5.93 8.58 3.94
N LEU A 420 5.63 7.55 3.15
CA LEU A 420 6.03 6.18 3.50
C LEU A 420 7.56 6.05 3.61
N LEU A 421 8.31 6.58 2.64
CA LEU A 421 9.78 6.57 2.70
C LEU A 421 10.34 7.33 3.91
N ILE A 422 9.75 8.47 4.29
CA ILE A 422 10.14 9.20 5.51
C ILE A 422 9.82 8.37 6.77
N ALA A 423 8.68 7.68 6.79
CA ALA A 423 8.32 6.82 7.91
C ALA A 423 9.27 5.61 8.04
N TYR A 424 9.82 5.10 6.94
CA TYR A 424 10.84 4.04 6.96
C TYR A 424 12.22 4.57 7.37
N LEU A 425 12.52 5.83 7.04
CA LEU A 425 13.80 6.50 7.32
C LEU A 425 14.11 6.56 8.82
N ILE A 426 13.15 6.98 9.64
CA ILE A 426 13.33 7.24 11.07
C ILE A 426 13.80 5.98 11.85
N PRO A 427 13.09 4.83 11.81
CA PRO A 427 13.54 3.62 12.49
C PRO A 427 14.84 3.08 11.91
N THR A 428 15.09 3.24 10.61
CA THR A 428 16.34 2.79 9.96
C THR A 428 17.56 3.59 10.45
N ILE A 429 17.43 4.91 10.61
CA ILE A 429 18.48 5.75 11.21
C ILE A 429 18.75 5.31 12.64
N CYS A 430 17.70 5.10 13.44
CA CYS A 430 17.84 4.66 14.83
C CYS A 430 18.52 3.28 14.92
N LEU A 431 18.20 2.36 14.01
CA LEU A 431 18.85 1.05 13.91
C LEU A 431 20.36 1.15 13.61
N LEU A 432 20.75 2.03 12.67
CA LEU A 432 22.15 2.25 12.31
C LEU A 432 22.92 2.97 13.42
N MET A 433 22.31 3.92 14.12
CA MET A 433 22.91 4.58 15.29
C MET A 433 23.21 3.57 16.41
N ARG A 434 22.36 2.55 16.59
CA ARG A 434 22.60 1.43 17.51
C ARG A 434 23.57 0.37 16.97
N LYS A 435 24.23 0.62 15.84
CA LYS A 435 25.15 -0.33 15.17
C LYS A 435 24.50 -1.70 14.91
N ARG A 436 23.18 -1.73 14.69
CA ARG A 436 22.39 -2.95 14.49
C ARG A 436 22.50 -3.97 15.65
N GLN A 437 22.73 -3.53 16.89
CA GLN A 437 22.75 -4.38 18.08
C GLN A 437 21.33 -4.69 18.59
N ILE A 438 20.58 -5.45 17.81
CA ILE A 438 19.24 -5.96 18.17
C ILE A 438 19.24 -7.48 18.14
N ARG A 439 18.29 -8.13 18.81
CA ARG A 439 18.16 -9.60 18.79
C ARG A 439 18.15 -10.13 17.35
N HIS A 440 19.09 -11.00 17.03
CA HIS A 440 19.20 -11.63 15.72
C HIS A 440 18.17 -12.76 15.65
N GLY A 441 17.26 -12.70 14.67
CA GLY A 441 16.33 -13.80 14.38
C GLY A 441 16.74 -14.58 13.12
N PRO A 442 15.89 -15.53 12.66
CA PRO A 442 16.16 -16.38 11.50
C PRO A 442 16.36 -15.63 10.17
N PHE A 443 15.82 -14.42 10.04
CA PHE A 443 15.97 -13.57 8.86
C PHE A 443 16.85 -12.35 9.17
N TRP A 444 18.16 -12.57 9.31
CA TRP A 444 19.14 -11.50 9.57
C TRP A 444 20.31 -11.59 8.59
N LEU A 445 20.46 -10.59 7.74
CA LEU A 445 21.37 -10.62 6.59
C LEU A 445 22.71 -9.93 6.86
N GLY A 446 22.99 -9.56 8.11
CA GLY A 446 24.29 -9.06 8.55
C GLY A 446 24.82 -7.89 7.72
N LYS A 447 25.92 -8.12 6.98
CA LYS A 447 26.55 -7.10 6.11
C LYS A 447 25.64 -6.68 4.95
N VAL A 448 24.91 -7.62 4.36
CA VAL A 448 23.96 -7.34 3.27
C VAL A 448 22.80 -6.50 3.80
N GLY A 449 22.29 -6.81 5.00
CA GLY A 449 21.28 -5.96 5.66
C GLY A 449 21.78 -4.53 5.92
N THR A 450 23.06 -4.37 6.27
CA THR A 450 23.65 -3.03 6.46
C THR A 450 23.69 -2.23 5.16
N PHE A 451 24.07 -2.88 4.05
CA PHE A 451 24.02 -2.27 2.72
C PHE A 451 22.58 -1.87 2.35
N CYS A 452 21.60 -2.75 2.57
CA CYS A 452 20.19 -2.47 2.31
C CYS A 452 19.68 -1.27 3.11
N ASN A 453 20.06 -1.14 4.39
CA ASN A 453 19.70 0.00 5.21
C ASN A 453 20.27 1.32 4.66
N ILE A 454 21.55 1.33 4.26
CA ILE A 454 22.18 2.52 3.69
C ILE A 454 21.53 2.88 2.35
N MET A 455 21.24 1.87 1.51
CA MET A 455 20.54 2.07 0.25
C MET A 455 19.14 2.66 0.46
N LEU A 456 18.38 2.20 1.46
CA LEU A 456 17.09 2.79 1.83
C LEU A 456 17.25 4.27 2.18
N LEU A 457 18.23 4.64 3.02
CA LEU A 457 18.45 6.04 3.38
C LEU A 457 18.83 6.90 2.16
N ALA A 458 19.74 6.40 1.33
CA ALA A 458 20.18 7.09 0.12
C ALA A 458 19.04 7.27 -0.88
N TRP A 459 18.22 6.23 -1.08
CA TRP A 459 17.06 6.28 -1.94
C TRP A 459 15.99 7.24 -1.42
N THR A 460 15.72 7.26 -0.10
CA THR A 460 14.76 8.20 0.47
C THR A 460 15.20 9.64 0.22
N ILE A 461 16.47 9.98 0.46
CA ILE A 461 16.99 11.34 0.19
C ILE A 461 16.89 11.66 -1.31
N PHE A 462 17.28 10.72 -2.17
CA PHE A 462 17.19 10.86 -3.61
C PHE A 462 15.74 11.11 -4.08
N ALA A 463 14.80 10.26 -3.66
CA ALA A 463 13.39 10.37 -4.01
C ALA A 463 12.79 11.69 -3.51
N LEU A 464 13.08 12.10 -2.27
CA LEU A 464 12.56 13.36 -1.72
C LEU A 464 13.07 14.58 -2.47
N VAL A 465 14.33 14.60 -2.90
CA VAL A 465 14.88 15.74 -3.65
C VAL A 465 14.39 15.73 -5.09
N PHE A 466 14.55 14.62 -5.80
CA PHE A 466 14.30 14.58 -7.24
C PHE A 466 12.82 14.48 -7.60
N PHE A 467 12.01 13.78 -6.80
CA PHE A 467 10.57 13.70 -7.06
C PHE A 467 9.82 14.96 -6.60
N SER A 468 10.49 15.89 -5.91
CA SER A 468 9.95 17.22 -5.63
C SER A 468 10.04 18.17 -6.82
N PHE A 469 10.82 17.83 -7.85
CA PHE A 469 10.85 18.61 -9.07
C PHE A 469 9.56 18.44 -9.89
N PRO A 470 9.18 19.45 -10.71
CA PRO A 470 8.02 19.36 -11.57
C PRO A 470 8.22 18.34 -12.69
N ALA A 471 7.12 17.66 -13.06
CA ALA A 471 7.13 16.63 -14.10
C ALA A 471 7.45 17.20 -15.49
N THR A 472 7.06 18.45 -15.75
CA THR A 472 7.40 19.16 -16.99
C THR A 472 8.00 20.54 -16.72
N TYR A 473 8.88 20.99 -17.62
CA TYR A 473 9.63 22.24 -17.53
C TYR A 473 9.33 23.12 -18.76
N PRO A 474 9.16 24.45 -18.60
CA PRO A 474 9.34 25.26 -17.39
C PRO A 474 8.20 25.11 -16.37
N ALA A 475 8.52 25.32 -15.09
CA ALA A 475 7.55 25.26 -13.99
C ALA A 475 6.63 26.48 -14.01
N THR A 476 5.32 26.27 -14.14
CA THR A 476 4.29 27.29 -13.96
C THR A 476 3.53 27.05 -12.65
N ALA A 477 2.68 27.98 -12.21
CA ALA A 477 1.86 27.79 -11.01
C ALA A 477 0.86 26.61 -11.16
N GLU A 478 0.47 26.29 -12.40
CA GLU A 478 -0.49 25.23 -12.73
C GLU A 478 0.14 23.84 -12.83
N ASN A 479 1.46 23.76 -13.01
CA ASN A 479 2.20 22.52 -13.24
C ASN A 479 3.40 22.34 -12.28
N THR A 480 3.53 23.25 -11.32
CA THR A 480 4.45 23.11 -10.20
C THR A 480 4.06 21.94 -9.32
N ASN A 481 5.05 21.24 -8.81
CA ASN A 481 4.83 20.15 -7.87
C ASN A 481 4.63 20.69 -6.45
N TYR A 482 3.40 20.56 -5.92
CA TYR A 482 3.07 21.02 -4.56
C TYR A 482 3.44 20.02 -3.45
N PHE A 483 4.16 18.93 -3.73
CA PHE A 483 4.55 17.92 -2.75
C PHE A 483 5.23 18.54 -1.51
N CYS A 484 6.25 19.39 -1.69
CA CYS A 484 6.94 20.05 -0.57
C CYS A 484 6.01 20.92 0.28
N ALA A 485 5.04 21.58 -0.35
CA ALA A 485 4.07 22.41 0.35
C ALA A 485 3.10 21.56 1.17
N VAL A 486 2.62 20.44 0.61
CA VAL A 486 1.75 19.48 1.33
C VAL A 486 2.50 18.82 2.49
N LEU A 487 3.75 18.39 2.27
CA LEU A 487 4.62 17.85 3.32
C LEU A 487 4.84 18.88 4.44
N GLY A 488 5.19 20.12 4.09
CA GLY A 488 5.39 21.20 5.05
C GLY A 488 4.12 21.51 5.85
N ALA A 489 2.98 21.65 5.19
CA ALA A 489 1.69 21.87 5.84
C ALA A 489 1.33 20.72 6.78
N TYR A 490 1.54 19.47 6.36
CA TYR A 490 1.28 18.30 7.19
C TYR A 490 2.18 18.26 8.42
N VAL A 491 3.49 18.50 8.26
CA VAL A 491 4.44 18.56 9.37
C VAL A 491 4.06 19.66 10.36
N VAL A 492 3.62 20.84 9.89
CA VAL A 492 3.13 21.91 10.77
C VAL A 492 1.89 21.49 11.55
N CYS A 493 0.89 20.88 10.89
CA CYS A 493 -0.32 20.37 11.55
C CYS A 493 0.01 19.31 12.61
N MET A 494 0.92 18.40 12.29
CA MET A 494 1.37 17.33 13.17
C MET A 494 2.16 17.85 14.38
N LEU A 495 3.09 18.79 14.17
CA LEU A 495 3.80 19.46 15.27
C LEU A 495 2.88 20.30 16.14
N ALA A 496 1.92 21.00 15.51
CA ALA A 496 0.89 21.74 16.24
C ALA A 496 0.11 20.82 17.18
N TYR A 497 -0.33 19.64 16.70
CA TYR A 497 -1.04 18.66 17.53
C TYR A 497 -0.20 18.13 18.71
N TRP A 498 1.11 17.93 18.52
CA TRP A 498 2.00 17.54 19.62
C TRP A 498 2.17 18.66 20.66
N TRP A 499 2.24 19.93 20.22
CA TRP A 499 2.52 21.09 21.06
C TRP A 499 1.26 21.83 21.53
N LEU A 500 0.05 21.29 21.27
CA LEU A 500 -1.20 21.91 21.70
C LEU A 500 -1.16 22.26 23.20
N PRO A 501 -1.54 23.47 23.60
CA PRO A 501 -1.41 23.94 24.98
C PRO A 501 -2.38 23.26 25.97
N ILE A 502 -3.37 22.51 25.46
CA ILE A 502 -4.40 21.86 26.29
C ILE A 502 -3.90 20.48 26.73
N LYS A 503 -3.41 20.38 27.98
CA LYS A 503 -2.89 19.13 28.60
C LYS A 503 -3.82 17.91 28.44
N LYS A 504 -5.14 18.12 28.36
CA LYS A 504 -6.15 17.05 28.19
C LYS A 504 -6.16 16.41 26.80
N TYR A 505 -5.70 17.10 25.76
CA TYR A 505 -5.73 16.63 24.36
C TYR A 505 -4.36 16.60 23.68
N ALA A 506 -3.35 17.23 24.28
CA ALA A 506 -2.00 17.26 23.74
C ALA A 506 -1.36 15.88 23.73
N CYS A 507 -0.90 15.46 22.55
CA CYS A 507 -0.29 14.14 22.36
C CYS A 507 0.98 13.98 23.22
N LYS A 508 1.74 15.06 23.44
CA LYS A 508 2.92 15.08 24.32
C LYS A 508 2.70 14.47 25.72
N TYR A 509 1.51 14.62 26.30
CA TYR A 509 1.21 14.13 27.66
C TYR A 509 0.36 12.85 27.67
N ASN A 510 -0.39 12.60 26.59
CA ASN A 510 -1.36 11.49 26.53
C ASN A 510 -0.91 10.31 25.67
N PHE A 511 0.12 10.49 24.83
CA PHE A 511 0.66 9.44 23.98
C PHE A 511 1.20 8.31 24.85
N ARG A 512 0.39 7.27 25.03
CA ARG A 512 0.71 6.05 25.79
C ARG A 512 1.72 5.18 25.08
N GLY A 513 1.88 5.43 23.78
CA GLY A 513 3.07 5.09 23.00
C GLY A 513 4.38 5.65 23.58
N GLY A 514 4.34 6.30 24.75
CA GLY A 514 5.47 6.78 25.55
C GLY A 514 5.14 6.96 27.04
N ASN A 515 4.42 6.04 27.70
CA ASN A 515 4.24 6.10 29.15
C ASN A 515 5.57 5.79 29.87
N ALA A 516 6.22 6.79 30.45
CA ALA A 516 7.51 6.69 31.16
C ALA A 516 7.53 5.72 32.35
N ASN A 517 6.36 5.22 32.79
CA ASN A 517 6.21 4.40 33.99
C ASN A 517 5.78 2.94 33.71
N GLN A 518 5.69 2.52 32.44
CA GLN A 518 5.38 1.14 32.05
C GLN A 518 6.30 0.64 30.90
N GLU A 519 7.48 1.25 30.78
CA GLU A 519 8.52 0.84 29.82
C GLU A 519 9.23 -0.42 30.31
N GLU A 520 8.73 -1.62 29.98
CA GLU A 520 9.55 -2.85 29.82
C GLU A 520 8.75 -4.11 29.42
N VAL A 521 7.42 -4.10 29.31
CA VAL A 521 6.68 -5.38 29.26
C VAL A 521 6.53 -5.98 27.85
N GLU A 522 6.60 -5.22 26.75
CA GLU A 522 6.28 -5.78 25.42
C GLU A 522 7.51 -6.33 24.65
N PHE A 523 8.71 -5.77 24.85
CA PHE A 523 9.95 -6.21 24.16
C PHE A 523 11.24 -6.05 25.03
N PRO A 524 11.30 -6.61 26.25
CA PRO A 524 12.46 -6.44 27.14
C PRO A 524 13.78 -7.00 26.56
N ASP A 525 13.70 -8.00 25.66
CA ASP A 525 14.86 -8.75 25.15
C ASP A 525 15.41 -8.24 23.79
N VAL A 526 14.85 -7.16 23.23
CA VAL A 526 15.21 -6.74 21.86
C VAL A 526 16.49 -5.92 21.81
N CYS A 527 16.74 -5.08 22.80
CA CYS A 527 17.96 -4.25 22.88
C CYS A 527 18.99 -4.91 23.82
N ILE A 528 20.07 -5.45 23.25
CA ILE A 528 21.10 -6.21 23.98
C ILE A 528 21.92 -5.31 24.93
N ASN A 529 22.02 -4.01 24.63
CA ASN A 529 22.71 -3.02 25.46
C ASN A 529 21.83 -1.76 25.69
N LYS A 530 21.94 -1.15 26.88
CA LYS A 530 21.45 0.23 27.10
C LYS A 530 22.33 1.19 26.28
N TRP A 531 21.71 2.26 25.77
CA TRP A 531 22.30 3.29 24.93
C TRP A 531 23.67 3.80 25.38
#